data_AF-A0A3C0BL63-F1
#
_entry.id   AF-A0A3C0BL63-F1
#
_cell.length_a   1.000
_cell.length_b   1.000
_cell.length_c   1.000
_cell.angle_alpha   90.00
_cell.angle_beta   90.00
_cell.angle_gamma   90.00
#
_symmetry.space_group_name_H-M   'P 1'
#
loop_
_entity.id
_entity.type
_entity.pdbx_description
1 polymer ?
#
loop_
_entity_poly.entity_id
_entity_poly.type
_entity_poly.pdbx_seq_one_letter_code
_entity_poly.pdbx_strand_id
1 'polypeptide(L)' 'MIYTVTVNPSLDYIVDVEKFKTGVVNRTTAERINAGGKGINVSIVLHNLGLDSVVLGFTAGV' A
#
# COMPACT_ATOMS: atom_id res chain seq x y z
N MET A 1 -15.28 3.75 17.79
CA MET A 1 -14.76 2.73 16.86
C MET A 1 -14.92 3.26 15.43
N ILE A 2 -13.82 3.50 14.72
CA ILE A 2 -13.84 4.05 13.34
C ILE A 2 -13.73 2.90 12.36
N TYR A 3 -14.55 2.90 11.31
CA TYR A 3 -14.46 1.93 10.22
C TYR A 3 -14.06 2.63 8.93
N THR A 4 -13.11 2.06 8.21
CA THR A 4 -12.75 2.48 6.86
C THR A 4 -13.11 1.36 5.90
N VAL A 5 -13.45 1.70 4.64
CA VAL A 5 -13.80 0.69 3.62
C VAL A 5 -12.85 0.85 2.44
N THR A 6 -12.22 -0.25 2.05
CA THR A 6 -11.44 -0.35 0.81
C THR A 6 -12.03 -1.44 -0.07
N VAL A 7 -12.82 -1.04 -1.06
CA VAL A 7 -13.48 -1.99 -1.99
C VAL A 7 -12.46 -2.66 -2.93
N ASN A 8 -11.36 -1.99 -3.23
CA ASN A 8 -10.30 -2.47 -4.11
C ASN A 8 -8.94 -2.28 -3.42
N PRO A 9 -8.56 -3.13 -2.46
CA PRO A 9 -7.25 -3.05 -1.82
C PRO A 9 -6.15 -3.50 -2.80
N SER A 10 -4.94 -3.02 -2.58
CA SER A 10 -3.78 -3.33 -3.40
C SER A 10 -2.59 -3.78 -2.56
N LEU A 11 -1.65 -4.48 -3.20
CA LEU A 11 -0.28 -4.56 -2.75
C LEU A 11 0.52 -3.57 -3.59
N ASP A 12 0.93 -2.47 -2.99
CA ASP A 12 1.73 -1.45 -3.65
C ASP A 12 3.17 -1.94 -3.72
N TYR A 13 3.55 -2.46 -4.89
CA TYR A 13 4.91 -2.92 -5.16
C TYR A 13 5.78 -1.74 -5.59
N ILE A 14 6.65 -1.31 -4.69
CA ILE A 14 7.52 -0.16 -4.90
C ILE A 14 8.94 -0.67 -5.10
N VAL A 15 9.53 -0.27 -6.22
CA VAL A 15 10.88 -0.65 -6.61
C VAL A 15 11.75 0.60 -6.72
N ASP A 16 12.95 0.53 -6.17
CA ASP A 16 13.94 1.59 -6.31
C ASP A 16 14.93 1.19 -7.40
N VAL A 17 15.31 2.17 -8.23
CA VAL A 17 16.32 2.03 -9.28
C VAL A 17 17.28 3.20 -9.18
N GLU A 18 18.58 2.97 -9.39
CA GLU A 18 19.58 4.04 -9.30
C GLU A 18 19.34 5.13 -10.37
N LYS A 19 19.09 4.71 -11.62
CA LYS A 19 18.72 5.59 -12.75
C LYS A 19 17.71 4.91 -13.63
N PHE A 20 16.50 5.47 -13.70
CA PHE A 20 15.45 5.00 -14.59
C PHE A 20 15.76 5.37 -16.05
N LYS A 21 15.77 4.38 -16.94
CA LYS A 21 15.94 4.56 -18.39
C LYS A 21 14.87 3.81 -19.18
N THR A 22 14.17 4.49 -20.07
CA THR A 22 13.17 3.88 -20.95
C THR A 22 13.84 3.07 -22.08
N GLY A 23 13.13 2.04 -22.58
CA GLY A 23 13.60 1.23 -23.71
C GLY A 23 14.69 0.19 -23.39
N VAL A 24 15.10 0.04 -22.13
CA VAL A 24 16.09 -0.94 -21.69
C VAL A 24 15.63 -1.64 -20.40
N VAL A 25 16.28 -2.76 -20.06
CA VAL A 25 16.06 -3.44 -18.78
C VAL A 25 16.69 -2.61 -17.65
N ASN A 26 15.88 -2.24 -16.66
CA ASN A 26 16.33 -1.59 -15.43
C ASN A 26 16.44 -2.65 -14.33
N ARG A 27 17.57 -2.70 -13.60
CA ARG A 27 17.74 -3.58 -12.44
C ARG A 27 17.40 -2.82 -11.17
N THR A 28 16.60 -3.44 -10.31
CA THR A 28 16.20 -2.87 -9.01
C THR A 28 17.36 -2.90 -8.04
N THR A 29 17.45 -1.88 -7.19
CA THR A 29 18.42 -1.82 -6.08
C THR A 29 17.78 -2.18 -4.75
N ALA A 30 16.46 -1.98 -4.63
CA ALA A 30 15.65 -2.38 -3.50
C ALA A 30 14.19 -2.55 -3.93
N GLU A 31 13.43 -3.28 -3.11
CA GLU A 31 12.00 -3.47 -3.28
C GLU A 31 11.29 -3.44 -1.94
N ARG A 32 10.03 -2.98 -1.94
CA ARG A 32 9.14 -3.01 -0.78
C ARG A 32 7.69 -3.22 -1.24
N ILE A 33 6.95 -4.02 -0.48
CA ILE A 33 5.52 -4.25 -0.69
C ILE A 33 4.76 -3.65 0.48
N ASN A 34 3.85 -2.73 0.19
CA ASN A 34 2.99 -2.11 1.18
C ASN A 34 1.52 -2.49 0.94
N ALA A 35 0.72 -2.57 2.01
CA ALA A 35 -0.73 -2.64 1.86
C ALA A 35 -1.24 -1.27 1.38
N GLY A 36 -1.93 -1.27 0.23
CA GLY A 36 -2.43 -0.07 -0.42
C GLY A 36 -3.95 -0.05 -0.54
N GLY A 37 -4.49 1.15 -0.74
CA GLY A 37 -5.92 1.39 -0.84
C GLY A 37 -6.38 2.53 0.07
N LYS A 38 -7.41 3.28 -0.36
CA LYS A 38 -7.78 4.53 0.31
C LYS A 38 -8.18 4.34 1.78
N GLY A 39 -9.01 3.34 2.09
CA GLY A 39 -9.42 3.07 3.48
C GLY A 39 -8.26 2.55 4.33
N ILE A 40 -7.38 1.72 3.76
CA ILE A 40 -6.15 1.26 4.40
C ILE A 40 -5.25 2.46 4.76
N ASN A 41 -4.99 3.36 3.82
CA ASN A 41 -4.16 4.55 4.04
C ASN A 41 -4.75 5.47 5.11
N VAL A 42 -6.08 5.67 5.12
CA VAL A 42 -6.76 6.43 6.18
C VAL A 42 -6.58 5.75 7.54
N SER A 43 -6.74 4.43 7.62
CA SER A 43 -6.53 3.67 8.85
C SER A 43 -5.08 3.72 9.35
N ILE A 44 -4.09 3.73 8.47
CA ILE A 44 -2.67 3.93 8.83
C ILE A 44 -2.47 5.32 9.47
N VAL A 45 -3.05 6.37 8.89
CA VAL A 45 -2.96 7.72 9.45
C VAL A 45 -3.67 7.81 10.81
N LEU A 46 -4.86 7.23 10.95
CA LEU A 46 -5.58 7.19 12.23
C LEU A 46 -4.75 6.49 13.32
N HIS A 47 -4.13 5.36 12.99
CA HIS A 47 -3.25 4.65 13.90
C HIS A 47 -2.04 5.50 14.34
N ASN A 48 -1.39 6.19 13.40
CA ASN A 48 -0.27 7.09 13.70
C ASN A 48 -0.67 8.28 14.60
N LEU A 49 -1.95 8.65 14.61
CA LEU A 49 -2.52 9.69 15.48
C LEU A 49 -3.02 9.14 16.82
N GLY A 50 -2.83 7.84 17.10
CA GLY A 50 -3.27 7.18 18.33
C GLY A 50 -4.76 6.85 18.36
N LEU A 51 -5.41 6.75 17.21
CA LEU A 51 -6.84 6.41 17.07
C LEU A 51 -7.02 5.01 16.50
N ASP A 52 -7.87 4.22 17.15
CA ASP A 52 -8.23 2.89 16.67
C ASP A 52 -9.18 2.93 15.48
N SER A 53 -8.91 2.09 14.47
CA SER A 53 -9.81 1.87 13.35
C SER A 53 -9.78 0.42 12.85
N VAL A 54 -10.87 0.00 12.20
CA VAL A 54 -10.99 -1.31 11.54
C VAL A 54 -11.19 -1.08 10.05
N VAL A 55 -10.30 -1.68 9.24
CA VAL A 55 -10.45 -1.70 7.78
C VAL A 55 -11.39 -2.83 7.38
N LEU A 56 -12.43 -2.48 6.63
CA LEU A 56 -13.32 -3.41 5.95
C LEU A 56 -13.01 -3.40 4.45
N GLY A 57 -13.31 -4.50 3.77
CA GLY A 57 -13.06 -4.60 2.33
C GLY A 57 -13.16 -6.02 1.83
N PHE A 58 -12.78 -6.21 0.58
CA PHE A 58 -12.68 -7.53 -0.05
C PHE A 58 -11.21 -7.86 -0.26
N THR A 59 -10.78 -9.05 0.14
CA THR A 59 -9.44 -9.56 -0.16
C THR A 59 -9.56 -10.84 -0.97
N ALA A 60 -8.63 -11.09 -1.89
CA ALA A 60 -8.56 -12.33 -2.66
C ALA A 60 -7.09 -12.63 -2.98
N GLY A 61 -6.66 -13.88 -2.74
CA GLY A 61 -5.28 -14.32 -2.88
C GLY A 61 -4.49 -14.25 -1.58
N VAL A 62 -3.86 -15.38 -1.24
CA VAL A 62 -2.74 -15.49 -0.28
C VAL A 62 -1.46 -15.51 -1.10
#